data_AF-A0A261GND1-F1
#
_entry.id   AF-A0A261GND1-F1
#
_cell.length_a   1.000
_cell.length_b   1.000
_cell.length_c   1.000
_cell.angle_alpha   90.00
_cell.angle_beta   90.00
_cell.angle_gamma   90.00
#
_symmetry.space_group_name_H-M   'P 1'
#
loop_
_entity.id
_entity.type
_entity.pdbx_description
1 polymer ?
#
loop_
_entity_poly.entity_id
_entity_poly.type
_entity_poly.pdbx_seq_one_letter_code
_entity_poly.pdbx_strand_id
1 'polypeptide(L)'
;MQEPSVFNTLLPLLIVFTVVVVTYLGLHKVVEFGMIRMGILKPLSKTTWEDVRKLRDSGQVYWALRRFRQLKKKDGLRLSFREGMDQLQKL
;
A
#
# COMPACT_ATOMS: atom_id res chain seq x y z
N MET A 1 -16.30 43.13 -7.84
CA MET A 1 -15.85 41.93 -7.12
C MET A 1 -15.11 41.06 -8.13
N GLN A 2 -13.81 40.86 -7.97
CA GLN A 2 -13.06 39.93 -8.83
C GLN A 2 -13.34 38.52 -8.33
N GLU A 3 -13.88 37.65 -9.19
CA GLU A 3 -14.00 36.24 -8.85
C GLU A 3 -12.59 35.66 -8.64
N PRO A 4 -12.35 34.92 -7.54
CA PRO A 4 -11.07 34.24 -7.38
C PRO A 4 -10.89 33.32 -8.58
N SER A 5 -9.82 33.52 -9.34
CA SER A 5 -9.53 32.67 -10.48
C SER A 5 -9.48 31.22 -9.99
N VAL A 6 -10.12 30.31 -10.72
CA VAL A 6 -10.16 28.88 -10.41
C VAL A 6 -8.74 28.35 -10.11
N PHE A 7 -7.74 28.92 -10.79
CA PHE A 7 -6.31 28.65 -10.59
C PHE A 7 -5.81 28.98 -9.18
N ASN A 8 -6.21 30.13 -8.61
CA ASN A 8 -5.80 30.56 -7.27
C ASN A 8 -6.40 29.71 -6.14
N THR A 9 -7.48 28.98 -6.42
CA THR A 9 -8.12 28.07 -5.46
C THR A 9 -7.68 26.62 -5.64
N LEU A 10 -7.53 26.14 -6.88
CA LEU A 10 -7.16 24.76 -7.16
C LEU A 10 -5.67 24.48 -6.94
N LEU A 11 -4.78 25.44 -7.23
CA LEU A 11 -3.34 25.22 -7.12
C LEU A 11 -2.91 24.91 -5.67
N PRO A 12 -3.34 25.66 -4.63
CA PRO A 12 -3.04 25.31 -3.24
C PRO A 12 -3.60 23.94 -2.83
N LEU A 13 -4.82 23.61 -3.27
CA LEU A 13 -5.44 22.30 -2.98
C LEU A 13 -4.65 21.14 -3.60
N LEU A 14 -4.17 21.30 -4.84
CA LEU A 14 -3.34 20.30 -5.50
C LEU A 14 -1.98 20.12 -4.80
N ILE A 15 -1.37 21.21 -4.34
CA ILE A 15 -0.12 21.17 -3.55
C ILE A 15 -0.36 20.41 -2.25
N VAL A 16 -1.40 20.77 -1.49
CA VAL A 16 -1.75 20.08 -0.24
C VAL A 16 -2.01 18.60 -0.48
N PHE A 17 -2.80 18.27 -1.49
CA PHE A 17 -3.09 16.88 -1.85
C PHE A 17 -1.81 16.11 -2.20
N THR A 18 -0.93 16.71 -2.98
CA THR A 18 0.36 16.11 -3.36
C THR A 18 1.22 15.84 -2.13
N VAL A 19 1.35 16.81 -1.22
CA VAL A 19 2.12 16.66 0.02
C VAL A 19 1.52 15.53 0.89
N VAL A 20 0.20 15.49 1.05
CA VAL A 20 -0.48 14.45 1.82
C VAL A 20 -0.21 13.06 1.24
N VAL A 21 -0.35 12.91 -0.09
CA VAL A 21 -0.11 11.63 -0.77
C VAL A 21 1.36 11.19 -0.63
N VAL A 22 2.31 12.10 -0.86
CA VAL A 22 3.75 11.79 -0.76
C VAL A 22 4.14 11.41 0.67
N THR A 23 3.69 12.18 1.67
CA THR A 23 3.97 11.88 3.08
C THR A 23 3.35 10.55 3.49
N TYR A 24 2.12 10.25 3.06
CA TYR A 24 1.47 8.97 3.33
C TYR A 24 2.25 7.79 2.72
N LEU A 25 2.66 7.90 1.46
CA LEU A 25 3.47 6.88 0.80
C LEU A 25 4.85 6.71 1.45
N GLY A 26 5.47 7.81 1.86
CA GLY A 26 6.75 7.82 2.57
C GLY A 26 6.66 7.10 3.92
N LEU A 27 5.67 7.46 4.74
CA LEU A 27 5.43 6.81 6.03
C LEU A 27 5.22 5.30 5.87
N HIS A 28 4.44 4.90 4.86
CA HIS A 28 4.23 3.49 4.53
C HIS A 28 5.53 2.75 4.23
N LYS A 29 6.48 3.39 3.53
CA LYS A 29 7.80 2.81 3.25
C LYS A 29 8.66 2.70 4.50
N VAL A 30 8.61 3.70 5.37
CA VAL A 30 9.33 3.68 6.65
C VAL A 30 8.83 2.54 7.55
N VAL A 31 7.51 2.38 7.69
CA VAL A 31 6.92 1.28 8.48
C VAL A 31 7.29 -0.08 7.88
N GLU A 32 7.17 -0.23 6.55
CA GLU A 32 7.56 -1.47 5.87
C GLU A 32 9.04 -1.81 6.11
N PHE A 33 9.92 -0.82 6.03
CA PHE A 33 11.35 -1.00 6.29
C PHE A 33 11.63 -1.37 7.75
N GLY A 34 10.95 -0.72 8.70
CA GLY A 34 11.03 -1.04 10.12
C GLY A 34 10.63 -2.49 10.41
N MET A 35 9.51 -2.94 9.84
CA MET A 35 9.06 -4.33 9.98
C MET A 35 10.01 -5.33 9.34
N ILE A 36 10.69 -4.97 8.25
CA ILE A 36 11.74 -5.80 7.65
C ILE A 36 12.96 -5.90 8.57
N ARG A 37 13.39 -4.76 9.15
CA ARG A 37 14.50 -4.73 10.12
C ARG A 37 14.19 -5.56 11.36
N MET A 38 12.93 -5.58 11.81
CA MET A 38 12.47 -6.38 12.95
C MET A 38 12.23 -7.87 12.60
N GLY A 39 12.41 -8.28 11.34
CA GLY A 39 12.21 -9.67 10.91
C GLY A 39 10.75 -10.10 10.77
N ILE A 40 9.80 -9.17 10.95
CA ILE A 40 8.36 -9.44 10.83
C ILE A 40 7.97 -9.60 9.35
N LEU A 41 8.55 -8.77 8.48
CA LEU A 41 8.36 -8.85 7.03
C LEU A 41 9.67 -9.26 6.35
N LYS A 42 9.57 -10.11 5.34
CA LYS A 42 10.70 -10.29 4.41
C LYS A 42 10.74 -9.15 3.40
N PRO A 43 11.93 -8.80 2.86
CA PRO A 43 12.01 -7.94 1.70
C PRO A 43 11.28 -8.59 0.51
N LEU A 44 10.68 -7.77 -0.35
CA LEU A 44 9.83 -8.27 -1.44
C LEU A 44 10.55 -9.29 -2.33
N SER A 45 11.83 -9.08 -2.61
CA SER A 45 12.67 -9.99 -3.41
C SER A 45 12.85 -11.39 -2.81
N LYS A 46 12.63 -11.55 -1.51
CA LYS A 46 12.74 -12.83 -0.78
C LYS A 46 11.39 -13.31 -0.24
N THR A 47 10.30 -12.60 -0.54
CA THR A 47 8.97 -12.96 -0.04
C THR A 47 8.41 -14.10 -0.87
N THR A 48 7.96 -15.16 -0.21
CA THR A 48 7.29 -16.31 -0.84
C THR A 48 5.79 -16.32 -0.54
N TRP A 49 5.03 -17.17 -1.23
CA TRP A 49 3.61 -17.37 -0.93
C TRP A 49 3.36 -17.93 0.47
N GLU A 50 4.30 -18.70 1.03
CA GLU A 50 4.20 -19.20 2.40
C GLU A 50 4.32 -18.08 3.43
N ASP A 51 5.20 -17.11 3.18
CA ASP A 51 5.34 -15.93 4.03
C ASP A 51 4.05 -15.08 4.03
N VAL A 52 3.41 -14.97 2.87
CA VAL A 52 2.10 -14.29 2.73
C VAL A 52 1.03 -15.01 3.57
N ARG A 53 0.99 -16.34 3.54
CA ARG A 53 0.08 -17.12 4.39
C ARG A 53 0.34 -16.93 5.88
N LYS A 54 1.61 -16.99 6.30
CA LYS A 54 1.99 -16.72 7.70
C LYS A 54 1.57 -15.33 8.17
N LEU A 55 1.70 -14.31 7.32
CA LEU A 55 1.22 -12.96 7.63
C LEU A 55 -0.31 -12.90 7.77
N ARG A 56 -1.04 -13.61 6.92
CA ARG A 56 -2.51 -13.71 7.04
C ARG A 56 -2.90 -14.40 8.34
N ASP A 57 -2.32 -15.55 8.62
CA ASP A 57 -2.68 -16.41 9.75
C ASP A 57 -2.27 -15.80 11.09
N SER A 58 -1.23 -14.95 11.12
CA SER A 58 -0.83 -14.15 12.29
C SER A 58 -1.68 -12.88 12.50
N GLY A 59 -2.71 -12.66 11.68
CA GLY A 59 -3.59 -11.50 11.78
C GLY A 59 -3.06 -10.23 11.10
N GLN A 60 -1.91 -10.26 10.45
CA GLN A 60 -1.33 -9.14 9.70
C GLN A 60 -1.91 -9.01 8.29
N VAL A 61 -3.25 -9.02 8.20
CA VAL A 61 -4.02 -9.13 6.95
C VAL A 61 -3.67 -8.04 5.94
N TYR A 62 -3.49 -6.80 6.40
CA TYR A 62 -3.08 -5.67 5.53
C TYR A 62 -1.76 -5.96 4.80
N TRP A 63 -0.75 -6.42 5.54
CA TRP A 63 0.57 -6.70 5.00
C TRP A 63 0.58 -7.96 4.14
N ALA A 64 -0.19 -8.97 4.51
CA ALA A 64 -0.41 -10.17 3.71
C ALA A 64 -1.00 -9.80 2.33
N LEU A 65 -2.08 -9.02 2.30
CA LEU A 65 -2.71 -8.56 1.07
C LEU A 65 -1.76 -7.70 0.23
N ARG A 66 -1.00 -6.80 0.87
CA ARG A 66 -0.01 -5.97 0.18
C ARG A 66 1.07 -6.81 -0.48
N ARG A 67 1.66 -7.78 0.23
CA ARG A 67 2.66 -8.70 -0.33
C ARG A 67 2.09 -9.57 -1.43
N PHE A 68 0.89 -10.10 -1.25
CA PHE A 68 0.15 -10.86 -2.26
C PHE A 68 0.04 -10.08 -3.58
N ARG A 69 -0.42 -8.81 -3.52
CA ARG A 69 -0.54 -7.95 -4.71
C ARG A 69 0.81 -7.64 -5.33
N GLN A 70 1.83 -7.35 -4.52
CA GLN A 70 3.18 -7.06 -5.01
C GLN A 70 3.81 -8.27 -5.71
N LEU A 71 3.56 -9.50 -5.23
CA LEU A 71 4.00 -10.73 -5.87
C LEU A 71 3.26 -11.00 -7.19
N LYS A 72 1.95 -10.74 -7.24
CA LYS A 72 1.15 -10.83 -8.49
C LYS A 72 1.43 -9.69 -9.49
N LYS A 73 2.28 -8.71 -9.16
CA LYS A 73 2.68 -7.58 -10.02
C LYS A 73 1.47 -6.94 -10.74
N LYS A 74 1.40 -7.06 -12.08
CA LYS A 74 0.37 -6.44 -12.93
C LYS A 74 -1.02 -6.97 -12.61
N ASP A 75 -1.16 -8.27 -12.31
CA ASP A 75 -2.45 -8.87 -11.99
C ASP A 75 -2.89 -8.48 -10.58
N GLY A 76 -1.94 -8.36 -9.66
CA GLY A 76 -2.20 -7.93 -8.28
C GLY A 76 -2.67 -6.48 -8.16
N LEU A 77 -2.20 -5.60 -9.05
CA LEU A 77 -2.62 -4.19 -9.11
C LEU A 77 -4.05 -4.01 -9.63
N ARG A 78 -4.55 -4.96 -10.42
CA ARG A 78 -5.92 -4.92 -10.96
C ARG A 78 -6.98 -5.41 -9.97
N LEU A 79 -6.56 -6.11 -8.92
CA LEU A 79 -7.49 -6.63 -7.92
C LEU A 79 -8.01 -5.50 -7.05
N SER A 80 -9.33 -5.37 -6.97
CA SER A 80 -9.98 -4.59 -5.92
C SER A 80 -9.60 -5.10 -4.54
N PHE A 81 -9.85 -4.31 -3.49
CA PHE A 81 -9.59 -4.73 -2.11
C PHE A 81 -10.30 -6.04 -1.77
N ARG A 82 -11.58 -6.14 -2.15
CA ARG A 82 -12.41 -7.31 -1.89
C ARG A 82 -11.92 -8.54 -2.65
N GLU A 83 -11.68 -8.44 -3.95
CA GLU A 83 -11.19 -9.58 -4.74
C GLU A 83 -9.80 -10.04 -4.27
N GLY A 84 -8.94 -9.09 -3.90
CA GLY A 84 -7.63 -9.41 -3.34
C GLY A 84 -7.73 -10.16 -2.02
N MET A 85 -8.67 -9.76 -1.15
CA MET A 85 -8.96 -10.44 0.11
C MET A 85 -9.55 -11.84 -0.10
N ASP A 86 -10.52 -11.99 -1.01
CA ASP A 86 -11.13 -13.28 -1.33
C ASP A 86 -10.08 -14.26 -1.89
N GLN A 87 -9.16 -13.76 -2.73
CA GLN A 87 -8.06 -14.58 -3.25
C GLN A 87 -7.00 -14.88 -2.19
N LEU A 88 -6.74 -13.97 -1.25
CA LEU A 88 -5.83 -14.19 -0.13
C LEU A 88 -6.38 -15.24 0.85
N GLN A 89 -7.70 -15.30 1.05
CA GLN A 89 -8.34 -16.32 1.88
C GLN A 89 -8.28 -17.72 1.25
N LYS A 90 -8.25 -17.81 -0.08
CA LYS A 90 -8.16 -19.07 -0.83
C LYS A 90 -6.74 -19.65 -0.93
N LEU A 91 -5.74 -18.94 -0.42
CA LEU A 91 -4.30 -19.26 -0.52
C LEU A 91 -3.86 -20.28 0.53
#